data_AF-A0A6B0SYB0-F1
#
_entry.id   AF-A0A6B0SYB0-F1
#
_cell.length_a   1.000
_cell.length_b   1.000
_cell.length_c   1.000
_cell.angle_alpha   90.00
_cell.angle_beta   90.00
_cell.angle_gamma   90.00
#
_symmetry.space_group_name_H-M   'P 1'
#
loop_
_entity.id
_entity.type
_entity.pdbx_description
1 polymer ?
#
loop_
_entity_poly.entity_id
_entity_poly.type
_entity_poly.pdbx_seq_one_letter_code
_entity_poly.pdbx_strand_id
1 'polypeptide(L)'
;MSSVVLVVIAGVLLLSGTFGFTATTADRGISVAVANDSKAFIGYEAHEPEGVRAGQGVDIIEIKNRFAQNISVTHVRLSVSEEGINLTDPSTPERVEPGHSATIEAEVASCDRGASGTVTAEVTVKGEDVSATLADGDSEGVERSFTVTCAERDSQSGGELIKYSGNGGAQLKTDVSRNATVTFVDRDGNQRSQSGSFRPNMNLKNQLDEHASSQNTIVCVEIDSDQYPNPNLNNPCPDK
;
A
#
# COMPACT_ATOMS: atom_id res chain seq x y z
N MET A 1 -93.11 -62.47 10.18
CA MET A 1 -93.18 -61.74 8.88
C MET A 1 -92.98 -60.28 9.27
N SER A 2 -91.87 -59.56 9.06
CA SER A 2 -90.82 -59.52 8.03
C SER A 2 -89.44 -59.86 8.64
N SER A 3 -88.51 -60.59 8.00
CA SER A 3 -87.69 -60.29 6.80
C SER A 3 -86.87 -58.99 6.93
N VAL A 4 -85.57 -58.89 6.65
CA VAL A 4 -84.46 -59.78 6.22
C VAL A 4 -83.21 -58.84 6.10
N VAL A 5 -81.97 -59.37 6.14
CA VAL A 5 -80.65 -58.70 5.89
C VAL A 5 -80.11 -57.87 7.08
N LEU A 6 -78.97 -58.19 7.73
CA LEU A 6 -77.57 -58.06 7.25
C LEU A 6 -76.66 -58.69 8.35
N VAL A 7 -76.18 -59.95 8.32
CA VAL A 7 -75.06 -60.54 7.55
C VAL A 7 -73.79 -59.68 7.50
N VAL A 8 -72.83 -60.05 8.37
CA VAL A 8 -71.37 -60.10 8.16
C VAL A 8 -70.66 -58.75 8.00
N ILE A 9 -69.73 -58.47 8.92
CA ILE A 9 -68.28 -58.30 8.69
C ILE A 9 -67.68 -57.84 10.04
N ALA A 10 -67.05 -58.78 10.73
CA ALA A 10 -66.01 -58.47 11.70
C ALA A 10 -64.80 -57.92 10.92
N GLY A 11 -64.20 -56.85 11.43
CA GLY A 11 -62.90 -56.38 10.97
C GLY A 11 -62.98 -55.26 9.95
N VAL A 12 -62.88 -54.03 10.44
CA VAL A 12 -62.06 -52.90 9.94
C VAL A 12 -62.57 -51.71 10.74
N LEU A 13 -61.77 -51.21 11.67
CA LEU A 13 -61.64 -49.79 12.01
C LEU A 13 -60.50 -49.63 13.05
N LEU A 14 -59.32 -50.14 12.67
CA LEU A 14 -58.03 -49.63 13.14
C LEU A 14 -57.76 -48.28 12.44
N LEU A 15 -58.63 -47.29 12.65
CA LEU A 15 -58.47 -45.95 12.07
C LEU A 15 -58.66 -44.91 13.18
N SER A 16 -57.60 -44.70 13.95
CA SER A 16 -57.45 -43.51 14.79
C SER A 16 -55.99 -43.09 14.78
N GLY A 17 -55.64 -42.43 13.68
CA GLY A 17 -54.62 -41.39 13.63
C GLY A 17 -53.21 -41.83 14.02
N THR A 18 -52.44 -42.30 13.04
CA THR A 18 -51.00 -42.07 13.03
C THR A 18 -50.73 -40.59 13.29
N PHE A 19 -49.87 -40.29 14.27
CA PHE A 19 -49.25 -38.99 14.43
C PHE A 19 -48.56 -38.66 13.11
N GLY A 20 -49.21 -37.82 12.30
CA GLY A 20 -48.59 -37.23 11.14
C GLY A 20 -47.47 -36.34 11.64
N PHE A 21 -46.24 -36.82 11.58
CA PHE A 21 -45.13 -35.90 11.40
C PHE A 21 -45.45 -35.15 10.12
N THR A 22 -45.87 -33.90 10.24
CA THR A 22 -45.77 -32.96 9.14
C THR A 22 -44.28 -32.90 8.84
N ALA A 23 -43.83 -33.74 7.92
CA ALA A 23 -42.59 -33.56 7.23
C ALA A 23 -42.79 -32.28 6.43
N THR A 24 -42.50 -31.14 7.07
CA THR A 24 -42.19 -29.93 6.34
C THR A 24 -40.89 -30.25 5.62
N THR A 25 -40.99 -30.75 4.39
CA THR A 25 -39.95 -30.59 3.39
C THR A 25 -39.79 -29.09 3.24
N ALA A 26 -38.92 -28.52 4.07
CA ALA A 26 -38.34 -27.22 3.81
C ALA A 26 -37.53 -27.42 2.53
N ASP A 27 -38.17 -27.16 1.39
CA ASP A 27 -37.51 -26.79 0.15
C ASP A 27 -36.68 -25.53 0.44
N ARG A 28 -35.54 -25.71 1.10
CA ARG A 28 -34.40 -24.84 0.85
C ARG A 28 -33.83 -25.32 -0.46
N GLY A 29 -34.55 -25.00 -1.54
CA GLY A 29 -33.98 -24.91 -2.87
C GLY A 29 -32.93 -23.81 -2.84
N ILE A 30 -31.76 -24.12 -2.26
CA ILE A 30 -30.56 -23.32 -2.47
C ILE A 30 -30.19 -23.63 -3.91
N SER A 31 -30.73 -22.84 -4.82
CA SER A 31 -30.20 -22.73 -6.17
C SER A 31 -28.81 -22.11 -6.02
N VAL A 32 -27.81 -22.97 -5.84
CA VAL A 32 -26.41 -22.56 -6.04
C VAL A 32 -26.25 -22.43 -7.55
N ALA A 33 -26.68 -21.28 -8.08
CA ALA A 33 -26.22 -20.85 -9.38
C ALA A 33 -24.72 -20.59 -9.22
N VAL A 34 -23.89 -21.57 -9.59
CA VAL A 34 -22.48 -21.33 -9.80
C VAL A 34 -22.42 -20.36 -10.96
N ALA A 35 -22.21 -19.08 -10.66
CA ALA A 35 -21.86 -18.12 -11.69
C ALA A 35 -20.64 -18.70 -12.39
N ASN A 36 -20.78 -19.01 -13.67
CA ASN A 36 -19.70 -19.55 -14.49
C ASN A 36 -18.74 -18.41 -14.84
N ASP A 37 -18.25 -17.73 -13.81
CA ASP A 37 -17.33 -16.61 -13.90
C ASP A 37 -15.94 -17.16 -13.62
N SER A 38 -15.11 -17.22 -14.66
CA SER A 38 -13.71 -17.61 -14.54
C SER A 38 -12.95 -16.74 -13.53
N LYS A 39 -13.43 -15.53 -13.23
CA LYS A 39 -12.87 -14.65 -12.20
C LYS A 39 -13.06 -15.18 -10.78
N ALA A 40 -14.10 -15.98 -10.51
CA ALA A 40 -14.34 -16.58 -9.20
C ALA A 40 -13.27 -17.63 -8.79
N PHE A 41 -12.53 -18.13 -9.78
CA PHE A 41 -11.44 -19.10 -9.59
C PHE A 41 -10.06 -18.46 -9.45
N ILE A 42 -9.98 -17.14 -9.44
CA ILE A 42 -8.76 -16.40 -9.10
C ILE A 42 -9.02 -15.61 -7.82
N GLY A 43 -8.25 -15.91 -6.78
CA GLY A 43 -8.17 -15.02 -5.62
C GLY A 43 -7.34 -13.80 -5.99
N TYR A 44 -7.81 -12.63 -5.56
CA TYR A 44 -7.16 -11.34 -5.75
C TYR A 44 -7.16 -10.62 -4.41
N GLU A 45 -5.98 -10.28 -3.92
CA GLU A 45 -5.78 -9.51 -2.69
C GLU A 45 -4.79 -8.39 -3.01
N ALA A 46 -5.19 -7.14 -2.82
CA ALA A 46 -4.32 -6.00 -3.05
C ALA A 46 -3.61 -5.63 -1.75
N HIS A 47 -2.34 -5.24 -1.87
CA HIS A 47 -1.55 -4.71 -0.77
C HIS A 47 -1.53 -3.19 -0.82
N GLU A 48 -1.57 -2.56 0.35
CA GLU A 48 -1.48 -1.11 0.49
C GLU A 48 -0.10 -0.75 1.07
N PRO A 49 0.93 -0.58 0.23
CA PRO A 49 2.27 -0.34 0.74
C PRO A 49 2.38 1.10 1.28
N GLU A 50 2.86 1.19 2.52
CA GLU A 50 3.06 2.45 3.23
C GLU A 50 4.56 2.74 3.44
N GLY A 51 4.90 4.03 3.49
CA GLY A 51 6.28 4.44 3.77
C GLY A 51 7.26 4.15 2.64
N VAL A 52 6.77 4.03 1.40
CA VAL A 52 7.60 3.61 0.26
C VAL A 52 8.49 4.74 -0.24
N ARG A 53 9.64 4.38 -0.81
CA ARG A 53 10.62 5.34 -1.38
C ARG A 53 10.87 5.05 -2.84
N ALA A 54 11.27 6.08 -3.59
CA ALA A 54 11.69 5.90 -4.98
C ALA A 54 12.89 4.92 -5.07
N GLY A 55 12.85 4.05 -6.08
CA GLY A 55 13.81 2.96 -6.31
C GLY A 55 13.56 1.69 -5.47
N GLN A 56 12.46 1.63 -4.71
CA GLN A 56 12.10 0.45 -3.93
C GLN A 56 11.17 -0.48 -4.74
N GLY A 57 11.39 -1.79 -4.67
CA GLY A 57 10.42 -2.79 -5.09
C GLY A 57 9.36 -3.03 -4.01
N VAL A 58 8.09 -3.05 -4.39
CA VAL A 58 6.96 -3.20 -3.48
C VAL A 58 5.98 -4.26 -3.96
N ASP A 59 5.48 -5.07 -3.02
CA ASP A 59 4.41 -6.03 -3.27
C ASP A 59 3.10 -5.27 -3.41
N ILE A 60 2.38 -5.48 -4.52
CA ILE A 60 1.15 -4.75 -4.81
C ILE A 60 -0.09 -5.64 -4.85
N ILE A 61 0.03 -6.88 -5.32
CA ILE A 61 -1.11 -7.78 -5.50
C ILE A 61 -0.68 -9.22 -5.24
N GLU A 62 -1.42 -9.96 -4.42
CA GLU A 62 -1.35 -11.42 -4.34
C GLU A 62 -2.46 -12.05 -5.21
N ILE A 63 -2.04 -12.92 -6.14
CA ILE A 63 -2.92 -13.72 -6.98
C ILE A 63 -2.92 -15.16 -6.50
N LYS A 64 -4.10 -15.71 -6.20
CA LYS A 64 -4.26 -17.11 -5.80
C LYS A 64 -4.94 -17.94 -6.88
N ASN A 65 -4.25 -18.96 -7.37
CA ASN A 65 -4.80 -19.89 -8.34
C ASN A 65 -5.76 -20.88 -7.67
N ARG A 66 -7.06 -20.83 -8.00
CA ARG A 66 -8.05 -21.83 -7.55
C ARG A 66 -8.51 -22.75 -8.69
N PHE A 67 -7.92 -22.62 -9.88
CA PHE A 67 -8.11 -23.60 -10.95
C PHE A 67 -7.38 -24.91 -10.65
N ALA A 68 -7.84 -25.99 -11.26
CA ALA A 68 -7.16 -27.29 -11.21
C ALA A 68 -5.94 -27.39 -12.15
N GLN A 69 -5.62 -26.32 -12.88
CA GLN A 69 -4.51 -26.22 -13.83
C GLN A 69 -3.58 -25.06 -13.48
N ASN A 70 -2.36 -25.07 -14.01
CA ASN A 70 -1.44 -23.94 -13.84
C ASN A 70 -1.95 -22.71 -14.58
N ILE A 71 -1.64 -21.55 -14.04
CA ILE A 71 -1.90 -20.26 -14.68
C ILE A 71 -0.60 -19.44 -14.73
N SER A 72 -0.58 -18.43 -15.59
CA SER A 72 0.48 -17.43 -15.71
C SER A 72 -0.16 -16.04 -15.75
N VAL A 73 0.49 -15.05 -15.17
CA VAL A 73 0.13 -13.65 -15.37
C VAL A 73 0.80 -13.17 -16.65
N THR A 74 0.02 -12.73 -17.64
CA THR A 74 0.57 -12.34 -18.95
C THR A 74 0.60 -10.82 -19.16
N HIS A 75 -0.22 -10.09 -18.41
CA HIS A 75 -0.32 -8.64 -18.55
C HIS A 75 -0.71 -8.00 -17.22
N VAL A 76 -0.03 -6.92 -16.85
CA VAL A 76 -0.37 -6.07 -15.71
C VAL A 76 -0.35 -4.61 -16.17
N ARG A 77 -1.43 -3.86 -15.92
CA ARG A 77 -1.45 -2.39 -16.11
C ARG A 77 -1.74 -1.75 -14.78
N LEU A 78 -0.97 -0.71 -14.45
CA LEU A 78 -1.18 0.11 -13.27
C LEU A 78 -1.59 1.51 -13.74
N SER A 79 -2.61 2.07 -13.11
CA SER A 79 -3.02 3.47 -13.28
C SER A 79 -3.00 4.14 -11.92
N VAL A 80 -2.22 5.21 -11.78
CA VAL A 80 -2.08 5.95 -10.52
C VAL A 80 -2.86 7.27 -10.62
N SER A 81 -3.66 7.60 -9.60
CA SER A 81 -4.50 8.80 -9.60
C SER A 81 -3.77 10.09 -9.21
N GLU A 82 -2.67 9.98 -8.46
CA GLU A 82 -1.98 11.10 -7.84
C GLU A 82 -0.70 11.47 -8.60
N GLU A 83 -0.53 12.77 -8.89
CA GLU A 83 0.73 13.29 -9.43
C GLU A 83 1.80 13.25 -8.32
N GLY A 84 2.96 12.66 -8.63
CA GLY A 84 4.05 12.48 -7.66
C GLY A 84 4.27 11.03 -7.21
N ILE A 85 3.35 10.12 -7.53
CA ILE A 85 3.53 8.67 -7.35
C ILE A 85 3.60 8.01 -8.72
N ASN A 86 4.64 7.21 -8.96
CA ASN A 86 4.77 6.44 -10.18
C ASN A 86 5.28 5.03 -9.88
N LEU A 87 4.50 4.03 -10.29
CA LEU A 87 4.88 2.62 -10.22
C LEU A 87 5.16 2.11 -11.63
N THR A 88 6.28 1.41 -11.81
CA THR A 88 6.71 0.84 -13.09
C THR A 88 7.07 -0.63 -12.96
N ASP A 89 7.27 -1.27 -14.11
CA ASP A 89 7.81 -2.62 -14.22
C ASP A 89 7.12 -3.68 -13.35
N PRO A 90 5.78 -3.80 -13.41
CA PRO A 90 5.08 -4.81 -12.66
C PRO A 90 5.52 -6.22 -13.07
N SER A 91 5.79 -7.07 -12.09
CA SER A 91 6.21 -8.44 -12.33
C SER A 91 5.08 -9.30 -12.92
N THR A 92 5.45 -10.32 -13.69
CA THR A 92 4.49 -11.22 -14.37
C THR A 92 4.85 -12.67 -14.04
N PRO A 93 4.31 -13.23 -12.93
CA PRO A 93 4.57 -14.61 -12.57
C PRO A 93 4.22 -15.59 -13.69
N GLU A 94 5.23 -16.27 -14.25
CA GLU A 94 5.07 -17.15 -15.41
C GLU A 94 4.33 -18.44 -15.08
N ARG A 95 4.26 -18.82 -13.80
CA ARG A 95 3.58 -20.04 -13.35
C ARG A 95 3.11 -19.92 -11.90
N VAL A 96 1.82 -20.14 -11.71
CA VAL A 96 1.17 -20.30 -10.41
C VAL A 96 0.44 -21.63 -10.40
N GLU A 97 0.90 -22.55 -9.56
CA GLU A 97 0.34 -23.89 -9.48
C GLU A 97 -1.05 -23.90 -8.84
N PRO A 98 -1.89 -24.92 -9.12
CA PRO A 98 -3.18 -25.09 -8.46
C PRO A 98 -3.08 -24.96 -6.93
N GLY A 99 -3.95 -24.14 -6.34
CA GLY A 99 -4.02 -23.90 -4.90
C GLY A 99 -2.96 -22.96 -4.32
N HIS A 100 -1.96 -22.56 -5.11
CA HIS A 100 -0.88 -21.69 -4.68
C HIS A 100 -1.14 -20.22 -5.01
N SER A 101 -0.36 -19.34 -4.39
CA SER A 101 -0.36 -17.90 -4.64
C SER A 101 0.94 -17.45 -5.28
N ALA A 102 0.89 -16.31 -5.97
CA ALA A 102 2.06 -15.57 -6.43
C ALA A 102 1.83 -14.07 -6.22
N THR A 103 2.90 -13.36 -5.91
CA THR A 103 2.89 -11.92 -5.70
C THR A 103 3.33 -11.20 -6.97
N ILE A 104 2.59 -10.14 -7.31
CA ILE A 104 2.96 -9.15 -8.29
C ILE A 104 3.65 -8.01 -7.53
N GLU A 105 4.87 -7.71 -7.95
CA GLU A 105 5.72 -6.64 -7.41
C GLU A 105 5.80 -5.52 -8.44
N ALA A 106 6.00 -4.28 -8.01
CA ALA A 106 6.28 -3.15 -8.89
C ALA A 106 7.44 -2.30 -8.34
N GLU A 107 8.14 -1.60 -9.22
CA GLU A 107 9.18 -0.63 -8.84
C GLU A 107 8.55 0.76 -8.61
N VAL A 108 8.91 1.42 -7.52
CA VAL A 108 8.52 2.80 -7.26
C VAL A 108 9.47 3.74 -8.02
N ALA A 109 9.14 4.12 -9.24
CA ALA A 109 9.96 5.01 -10.06
C ALA A 109 10.07 6.44 -9.47
N SER A 110 8.96 6.97 -8.94
CA SER A 110 8.94 8.25 -8.21
C SER A 110 7.92 8.22 -7.08
N CYS A 111 8.24 8.89 -5.99
CA CYS A 111 7.36 9.02 -4.83
C CYS A 111 7.62 10.35 -4.13
N ASP A 112 6.69 11.29 -4.29
CA ASP A 112 6.74 12.58 -3.62
C ASP A 112 6.44 12.41 -2.13
N ARG A 113 7.12 13.21 -1.31
CA ARG A 113 7.13 13.01 0.15
C ARG A 113 5.73 13.14 0.74
N GLY A 114 5.30 12.11 1.46
CA GLY A 114 3.97 12.05 2.08
C GLY A 114 2.81 12.04 1.08
N ALA A 115 3.08 11.91 -0.23
CA ALA A 115 2.04 11.71 -1.21
C ALA A 115 1.34 10.37 -0.94
N SER A 116 0.02 10.35 -1.10
CA SER A 116 -0.80 9.16 -0.99
C SER A 116 -1.76 9.16 -2.16
N GLY A 117 -1.83 8.05 -2.89
CA GLY A 117 -2.60 7.96 -4.12
C GLY A 117 -3.24 6.60 -4.30
N THR A 118 -4.35 6.58 -5.03
CA THR A 118 -5.05 5.35 -5.38
C THR A 118 -4.45 4.78 -6.67
N VAL A 119 -4.16 3.49 -6.63
CA VAL A 119 -3.68 2.72 -7.79
C VAL A 119 -4.76 1.73 -8.19
N THR A 120 -5.16 1.78 -9.45
CA THR A 120 -6.01 0.77 -10.08
C THR A 120 -5.15 -0.18 -10.88
N ALA A 121 -5.36 -1.48 -10.69
CA ALA A 121 -4.64 -2.53 -11.43
C ALA A 121 -5.56 -3.34 -12.34
N GLU A 122 -5.08 -3.59 -13.55
CA GLU A 122 -5.67 -4.55 -14.48
C GLU A 122 -4.70 -5.73 -14.66
N VAL A 123 -5.12 -6.93 -14.25
CA VAL A 123 -4.29 -8.15 -14.31
C VAL A 123 -4.92 -9.17 -15.25
N THR A 124 -4.20 -9.60 -16.26
CA THR A 124 -4.61 -10.70 -17.15
C THR A 124 -3.89 -11.98 -16.78
N VAL A 125 -4.68 -13.01 -16.50
CA VAL A 125 -4.25 -14.36 -16.15
C VAL A 125 -4.66 -15.33 -17.26
N LYS A 126 -3.76 -16.24 -17.61
CA LYS A 126 -3.97 -17.26 -18.63
C LYS A 126 -3.55 -18.65 -18.14
N GLY A 127 -4.38 -19.65 -18.39
CA GLY A 127 -4.07 -21.08 -18.30
C GLY A 127 -4.20 -21.74 -19.68
N GLU A 128 -4.17 -23.08 -19.71
CA GLU A 128 -4.29 -23.84 -20.97
C GLU A 128 -5.65 -23.59 -21.65
N ASP A 129 -6.72 -23.67 -20.87
CA ASP A 129 -8.11 -23.52 -21.36
C ASP A 129 -8.86 -22.32 -20.74
N VAL A 130 -8.18 -21.50 -19.95
CA VAL A 130 -8.80 -20.39 -19.22
C VAL A 130 -8.06 -19.08 -19.47
N SER A 131 -8.82 -17.99 -19.56
CA SER A 131 -8.29 -16.63 -19.56
C SER A 131 -9.24 -15.77 -18.74
N ALA A 132 -8.68 -14.93 -17.89
CA ALA A 132 -9.43 -13.99 -17.08
C ALA A 132 -8.69 -12.66 -17.01
N THR A 133 -9.42 -11.57 -17.19
CA THR A 133 -8.94 -10.23 -16.89
C THR A 133 -9.60 -9.76 -15.61
N LEU A 134 -8.78 -9.28 -14.69
CA LEU A 134 -9.18 -8.71 -13.42
C LEU A 134 -8.99 -7.19 -13.54
N ALA A 135 -10.04 -6.47 -13.92
CA ALA A 135 -10.06 -5.01 -13.97
C ALA A 135 -11.02 -4.42 -12.91
N ASP A 136 -11.00 -3.10 -12.77
CA ASP A 136 -11.95 -2.37 -11.93
C ASP A 136 -13.34 -2.32 -12.60
N GLY A 137 -14.43 -2.42 -11.81
CA GLY A 137 -15.81 -2.33 -12.33
C GLY A 137 -16.30 -3.54 -13.15
N ASP A 138 -15.50 -4.60 -13.20
CA ASP A 138 -15.74 -5.82 -13.98
C ASP A 138 -16.74 -6.81 -13.33
N SER A 139 -17.21 -6.49 -12.13
CA SER A 139 -18.19 -7.21 -11.34
C SER A 139 -18.87 -6.19 -10.42
N GLU A 140 -20.20 -6.19 -10.32
CA GLU A 140 -20.91 -5.19 -9.51
C GLU A 140 -20.42 -5.23 -8.06
N GLY A 141 -19.74 -4.16 -7.63
CA GLY A 141 -19.28 -3.97 -6.26
C GLY A 141 -17.86 -4.45 -5.92
N VAL A 142 -17.01 -4.82 -6.89
CA VAL A 142 -15.60 -5.13 -6.63
C VAL A 142 -14.70 -4.02 -7.20
N GLU A 143 -14.25 -3.13 -6.31
CA GLU A 143 -13.20 -2.16 -6.60
C GLU A 143 -11.83 -2.85 -6.42
N ARG A 144 -11.03 -2.91 -7.49
CA ARG A 144 -9.68 -3.52 -7.51
C ARG A 144 -8.60 -2.45 -7.46
N SER A 145 -8.80 -1.48 -6.58
CA SER A 145 -7.86 -0.41 -6.29
C SER A 145 -7.21 -0.59 -4.91
N PHE A 146 -6.05 0.02 -4.73
CA PHE A 146 -5.33 0.03 -3.45
C PHE A 146 -4.59 1.35 -3.26
N THR A 147 -4.27 1.68 -2.02
CA THR A 147 -3.56 2.92 -1.70
C THR A 147 -2.06 2.68 -1.63
N VAL A 148 -1.28 3.56 -2.26
CA VAL A 148 0.17 3.64 -2.07
C VAL A 148 0.48 4.92 -1.33
N THR A 149 1.22 4.82 -0.23
CA THR A 149 1.63 5.97 0.56
C THR A 149 3.14 6.07 0.58
N CYS A 150 3.67 7.14 0.00
CA CYS A 150 5.08 7.45 0.06
C CYS A 150 5.52 7.73 1.49
N ALA A 151 6.78 7.44 1.79
CA ALA A 151 7.40 7.88 3.02
C ALA A 151 7.17 9.39 3.20
N GLU A 152 6.54 9.75 4.32
CA GLU A 152 6.74 11.07 4.87
C GLU A 152 8.23 11.26 5.15
N ARG A 153 8.72 12.51 5.20
CA ARG A 153 10.04 12.77 5.81
C ARG A 153 10.07 12.00 7.12
N ASP A 154 11.15 11.28 7.41
CA ASP A 154 11.29 10.47 8.63
C ASP A 154 10.77 11.25 9.85
N SER A 155 9.48 11.11 10.15
CA SER A 155 8.82 11.67 11.31
C SER A 155 9.05 10.68 12.44
N GLN A 156 10.33 10.29 12.61
CA GLN A 156 10.99 9.66 13.75
C GLN A 156 12.18 8.80 13.30
N SER A 157 13.33 9.45 13.06
CA SER A 157 14.40 9.24 14.03
C SER A 157 14.37 10.44 14.95
N GLY A 158 13.83 10.25 16.16
CA GLY A 158 13.68 11.28 17.20
C GLY A 158 15.03 11.81 17.69
N GLY A 159 15.69 12.59 16.85
CA GLY A 159 16.93 13.31 17.11
C GLY A 159 17.05 14.37 16.03
N GLU A 160 16.76 15.62 16.39
CA GLU A 160 17.03 16.84 15.63
C GLU A 160 18.21 16.65 14.64
N LEU A 161 17.93 16.42 13.33
CA LEU A 161 18.98 16.16 12.31
C LEU A 161 20.05 17.25 12.31
N ILE A 162 19.64 18.46 12.66
CA ILE A 162 20.51 19.58 12.95
C ILE A 162 20.32 19.98 14.40
N LYS A 163 21.32 19.76 15.25
CA LYS A 163 21.31 20.33 16.60
C LYS A 163 21.92 21.73 16.58
N TYR A 164 21.12 22.72 16.96
CA TYR A 164 21.65 24.08 17.19
C TYR A 164 22.27 24.22 18.58
N SER A 165 23.29 25.07 18.68
CA SER A 165 23.98 25.42 19.92
C SER A 165 23.97 26.94 20.11
N GLY A 166 23.84 27.39 21.36
CA GLY A 166 23.55 28.78 21.77
C GLY A 166 24.56 29.88 21.41
N ASN A 167 25.48 29.62 20.47
CA ASN A 167 26.36 30.61 19.85
C ASN A 167 26.25 30.56 18.32
N GLY A 168 25.08 30.22 17.77
CA GLY A 168 24.87 30.14 16.32
C GLY A 168 25.60 28.99 15.64
N GLY A 169 26.04 27.97 16.38
CA GLY A 169 26.63 26.76 15.83
C GLY A 169 25.57 25.70 15.55
N ALA A 170 25.83 24.83 14.59
CA ALA A 170 24.94 23.73 14.22
C ALA A 170 25.75 22.44 14.08
N GLN A 171 25.12 21.30 14.34
CA GLN A 171 25.73 19.97 14.22
C GLN A 171 24.80 19.05 13.47
N LEU A 172 25.33 18.35 12.47
CA LEU A 172 24.62 17.27 11.79
C LEU A 172 24.54 16.03 12.70
N LYS A 173 23.34 15.63 13.12
CA LYS A 173 23.05 14.46 13.97
C LYS A 173 22.67 13.27 13.11
N THR A 174 23.69 12.65 12.54
CA THR A 174 23.59 11.42 11.75
C THR A 174 24.90 10.64 11.92
N ASP A 175 24.97 9.43 11.37
CA ASP A 175 26.17 8.59 11.41
C ASP A 175 27.00 8.66 10.12
N VAL A 176 26.50 9.32 9.08
CA VAL A 176 27.13 9.42 7.75
C VAL A 176 27.37 10.86 7.32
N SER A 177 28.37 11.10 6.47
CA SER A 177 28.53 12.45 5.90
C SER A 177 27.37 12.76 4.95
N ARG A 178 26.91 14.01 4.92
CA ARG A 178 25.81 14.46 4.05
C ARG A 178 26.24 15.69 3.26
N ASN A 179 25.76 15.80 2.04
CA ASN A 179 25.85 17.06 1.31
C ASN A 179 24.84 18.02 1.92
N ALA A 180 25.30 19.22 2.28
CA ALA A 180 24.44 20.26 2.82
C ALA A 180 24.83 21.61 2.22
N THR A 181 23.92 22.58 2.32
CA THR A 181 24.19 23.99 2.13
C THR A 181 24.00 24.69 3.47
N VAL A 182 25.09 25.24 4.02
CA VAL A 182 25.08 25.94 5.30
C VAL A 182 25.03 27.44 5.03
N THR A 183 23.99 28.10 5.52
CA THR A 183 23.82 29.55 5.41
C THR A 183 24.12 30.20 6.75
N PHE A 184 25.00 31.20 6.73
CA PHE A 184 25.45 31.92 7.92
C PHE A 184 25.51 33.42 7.67
N VAL A 185 25.36 34.18 8.75
CA VAL A 185 25.54 35.64 8.77
C VAL A 185 26.94 35.94 9.29
N ASP A 186 27.69 36.77 8.55
CA ASP A 186 29.02 37.25 8.94
C ASP A 186 28.95 38.42 9.94
N ARG A 187 30.11 38.92 10.36
CA ARG A 187 30.21 40.01 11.36
C ARG A 187 29.61 41.33 10.88
N ASP A 188 29.57 41.52 9.56
CA ASP A 188 29.06 42.73 8.93
C ASP A 188 27.55 42.63 8.67
N GLY A 189 26.92 41.51 9.07
CA GLY A 189 25.50 41.24 8.87
C GLY A 189 25.16 40.66 7.49
N ASN A 190 26.17 40.33 6.67
CA ASN A 190 25.91 39.78 5.34
C ASN A 190 25.68 38.28 5.42
N GLN A 191 24.69 37.81 4.66
CA GLN A 191 24.39 36.39 4.53
C GLN A 191 25.28 35.73 3.47
N ARG A 192 25.86 34.59 3.81
CA ARG A 192 26.66 33.75 2.91
C ARG A 192 26.20 32.30 3.03
N SER A 193 26.41 31.54 1.96
CA SER A 193 26.09 30.11 1.91
C SER A 193 27.29 29.33 1.40
N GLN A 194 27.52 28.16 1.97
CA GLN A 194 28.54 27.23 1.50
C GLN A 194 27.93 25.83 1.38
N SER A 195 28.10 25.25 0.20
CA SER A 195 27.67 23.88 -0.08
C SER A 195 28.85 22.93 -0.06
N GLY A 196 28.66 21.73 0.47
CA GLY A 196 29.73 20.73 0.54
C GLY A 196 29.31 19.48 1.29
N SER A 197 30.23 18.52 1.39
CA SER A 197 30.04 17.33 2.21
C SER A 197 30.48 17.61 3.64
N PHE A 198 29.54 17.50 4.58
CA PHE A 198 29.77 17.77 5.99
C PHE A 198 29.81 16.46 6.79
N ARG A 199 30.80 16.37 7.68
CA ARG A 199 31.00 15.23 8.57
C ARG A 199 29.96 15.22 9.70
N PRO A 200 29.47 14.04 10.09
CA PRO A 200 28.52 13.88 11.17
C PRO A 200 29.12 14.28 12.52
N ASN A 201 28.26 14.72 13.45
CA ASN A 201 28.58 14.99 14.85
C ASN A 201 29.68 16.04 15.11
N MET A 202 30.14 16.73 14.07
CA MET A 202 31.06 17.84 14.13
C MET A 202 30.31 19.16 14.02
N ASN A 203 30.85 20.22 14.62
CA ASN A 203 30.29 21.56 14.46
C ASN A 203 30.47 22.00 13.00
N LEU A 204 29.37 22.35 12.33
CA LEU A 204 29.38 22.77 10.92
C LEU A 204 30.27 24.00 10.70
N LYS A 205 30.34 24.92 11.68
CA LYS A 205 31.25 26.09 11.60
C LYS A 205 32.71 25.70 11.37
N ASN A 206 33.16 24.60 11.97
CA ASN A 206 34.55 24.15 11.89
C ASN A 206 34.88 23.46 10.56
N GLN A 207 33.88 23.29 9.70
CA GLN A 207 33.99 22.60 8.41
C GLN A 207 33.78 23.55 7.22
N LEU A 208 33.57 24.85 7.48
CA LEU A 208 33.44 25.88 6.45
C LEU A 208 34.83 26.36 6.00
N ASP A 209 34.98 26.66 4.71
CA ASP A 209 36.28 26.83 4.03
C ASP A 209 36.97 28.15 4.38
N GLU A 210 36.17 29.22 4.50
CA GLU A 210 36.64 30.50 5.04
C GLU A 210 36.36 30.47 6.52
N HIS A 211 37.40 30.59 7.37
CA HIS A 211 37.31 30.77 8.81
C HIS A 211 35.98 31.37 9.25
N ALA A 212 34.98 30.51 9.46
CA ALA A 212 33.69 30.94 9.92
C ALA A 212 33.98 31.37 11.33
N SER A 213 34.23 32.66 11.47
CA SER A 213 34.87 33.18 12.65
C SER A 213 34.01 32.74 13.84
N SER A 214 34.57 32.67 15.04
CA SER A 214 33.77 32.39 16.24
C SER A 214 32.52 33.32 16.36
N GLN A 215 32.49 34.41 15.59
CA GLN A 215 31.42 35.41 15.51
C GLN A 215 30.41 35.19 14.37
N ASN A 216 30.64 34.28 13.41
CA ASN A 216 29.64 33.98 12.36
C ASN A 216 28.48 33.19 12.97
N THR A 217 27.26 33.37 12.48
CA THR A 217 26.08 32.72 13.05
C THR A 217 25.36 31.91 11.98
N ILE A 218 25.24 30.60 12.16
CA ILE A 218 24.47 29.73 11.25
C ILE A 218 22.99 30.03 11.46
N VAL A 219 22.33 30.45 10.40
CA VAL A 219 20.90 30.79 10.39
C VAL A 219 20.07 29.69 9.74
N CYS A 220 20.66 28.94 8.81
CA CYS A 220 19.96 27.86 8.12
C CYS A 220 20.93 26.77 7.68
N VAL A 221 20.47 25.53 7.69
CA VAL A 221 21.15 24.40 7.05
C VAL A 221 20.16 23.76 6.10
N GLU A 222 20.56 23.49 4.87
CA GLU A 222 19.74 22.78 3.88
C GLU A 222 20.37 21.43 3.54
N ILE A 223 19.60 20.35 3.61
CA ILE A 223 20.04 18.98 3.29
C ILE A 223 18.96 18.33 2.44
N ASP A 224 19.32 17.74 1.30
CA ASP A 224 18.37 17.03 0.43
C ASP A 224 17.12 17.87 0.08
N SER A 225 17.32 19.19 -0.10
CA SER A 225 16.31 20.24 -0.31
C SER A 225 15.46 20.66 0.90
N ASP A 226 15.69 20.06 2.07
CA ASP A 226 15.01 20.38 3.32
C ASP A 226 15.77 21.45 4.11
N GLN A 227 15.06 22.50 4.51
CA GLN A 227 15.61 23.61 5.26
C GLN A 227 15.38 23.43 6.76
N TYR A 228 16.46 23.57 7.52
CA TYR A 228 16.49 23.59 8.97
C TYR A 228 16.83 25.03 9.38
N PRO A 229 15.86 25.86 9.80
CA PRO A 229 16.13 27.19 10.33
C PRO A 229 16.63 27.09 11.77
N ASN A 230 17.52 28.00 12.17
CA ASN A 230 17.97 28.08 13.56
C ASN A 230 16.84 28.63 14.46
N PRO A 231 16.26 27.83 15.37
CA PRO A 231 15.11 28.25 16.16
C PRO A 231 15.44 29.36 17.17
N ASN A 232 16.72 29.59 17.45
CA ASN A 232 17.17 30.65 18.36
C ASN A 232 17.27 32.02 17.69
N LEU A 233 17.01 32.11 16.39
CA LEU A 233 17.14 33.33 15.60
C LEU A 233 15.82 33.63 14.91
N ASN A 234 15.39 34.89 14.93
CA ASN A 234 14.22 35.36 14.18
C ASN A 234 14.54 35.59 12.69
N ASN A 235 15.54 34.89 12.14
CA ASN A 235 15.96 35.05 10.75
C ASN A 235 15.56 33.80 9.95
N PRO A 236 14.65 33.91 8.97
CA PRO A 236 14.25 32.77 8.16
C PRO A 236 15.41 32.28 7.28
N CYS A 237 15.32 31.03 6.84
CA CYS A 237 16.15 30.55 5.74
C CYS A 237 15.92 31.42 4.50
N PRO A 238 16.95 31.63 3.64
CA PRO A 238 16.72 32.28 2.36
C PRO A 238 15.67 31.54 1.54
N ASP A 239 14.76 32.30 0.93
CA ASP A 239 13.83 31.79 -0.07
C ASP A 239 14.61 31.28 -1.29
N LYS A 240 14.13 30.19 -1.89
CA LYS A 240 14.75 29.55 -3.06
C LYS A 240 14.53 30.35 -4.35
#